data_AF-A2BKZ8-F1
#
_entry.id   AF-A2BKZ8-F1
#
_cell.length_a   1.000
_cell.length_b   1.000
_cell.length_c   1.000
_cell.angle_alpha   90.00
_cell.angle_beta   90.00
_cell.angle_gamma   90.00
#
_symmetry.space_group_name_H-M   'P 1'
#
loop_
_entity.id
_entity.type
_entity.pdbx_description
1 polymer ?
#
loop_
_entity_poly.entity_id
_entity_poly.type
_entity_poly.pdbx_seq_one_letter_code
_entity_poly.pdbx_strand_id
1 'polypeptide(L)'
;MLARKVSEEYALLLRRLIPGLSALGIDDIVKAIRESPGFEEEIFLRILASLYARRDVDYVVIDTPPTGVAVRVVLLPKLYVFWVNRLIELRERIVSLRYAIAQALGRKVKPSDPVLEKLEEMKNRYTQLWDEIRNSQRTSFIIVATPEPLPVYEARMVVDKFRSEKLNVEAIVANRVLGPRAKSLGLETVEARALRDLEELACSLNQPASIVKIMHVEKPPSRLEDVAQLEDYIEVVRPVCRREG
;
A
#
# COMPACT_ATOMS: atom_id res chain seq x y z
N MET A 1 0.04 -12.52 17.64
CA MET A 1 -0.80 -13.67 17.26
C MET A 1 -0.89 -13.86 15.74
N LEU A 2 -1.23 -12.81 14.97
CA LEU A 2 -1.36 -12.89 13.50
C LEU A 2 -0.07 -13.31 12.79
N ALA A 3 1.07 -12.67 13.09
CA ALA A 3 2.37 -12.99 12.47
C ALA A 3 2.70 -14.49 12.55
N ARG A 4 2.57 -15.08 13.75
CA ARG A 4 2.79 -16.51 13.95
C ARG A 4 1.89 -17.38 13.06
N LYS A 5 0.58 -17.08 13.02
CA LYS A 5 -0.40 -17.81 12.20
C LYS A 5 -0.04 -17.75 10.71
N VAL A 6 0.37 -16.59 10.22
CA VAL A 6 0.74 -16.39 8.80
C VAL A 6 2.02 -17.14 8.47
N SER A 7 3.04 -17.10 9.33
CA SER A 7 4.27 -17.85 9.10
C SER A 7 4.05 -19.37 9.14
N GLU A 8 3.18 -19.87 10.01
CA GLU A 8 2.80 -21.30 10.06
C GLU A 8 2.03 -21.71 8.80
N GLU A 9 1.10 -20.89 8.33
CA GLU A 9 0.37 -21.10 7.07
C GLU A 9 1.34 -21.23 5.87
N TYR A 10 2.33 -20.34 5.80
CA TYR A 10 3.31 -20.33 4.70
C TYR A 10 4.32 -21.46 4.81
N ALA A 11 4.72 -21.85 6.03
CA ALA A 11 5.62 -22.98 6.24
C ALA A 11 4.98 -24.29 5.76
N LEU A 12 3.70 -24.49 6.05
CA LEU A 12 2.94 -25.64 5.57
C LEU A 12 2.82 -25.65 4.05
N LEU A 13 2.60 -24.48 3.42
CA LEU A 13 2.54 -24.36 1.96
C LEU A 13 3.89 -24.66 1.32
N LEU A 14 4.98 -24.06 1.81
CA LEU A 14 6.34 -24.30 1.29
C LEU A 14 6.76 -25.76 1.39
N ARG A 15 6.44 -26.43 2.51
CA ARG A 15 6.71 -27.86 2.69
C ARG A 15 5.96 -28.74 1.67
N ARG A 16 4.75 -28.35 1.28
CA ARG A 16 3.97 -29.04 0.23
C ARG A 16 4.48 -28.74 -1.18
N LEU A 17 5.01 -27.54 -1.40
CA LEU A 17 5.57 -27.09 -2.68
C LEU A 17 6.92 -27.73 -2.97
N ILE A 18 7.79 -27.81 -1.96
CA ILE A 18 9.16 -28.28 -2.07
C ILE A 18 9.31 -29.48 -1.14
N PRO A 19 9.10 -30.72 -1.65
CA PRO A 19 9.15 -31.93 -0.82
C PRO A 19 10.46 -32.08 -0.04
N GLY A 20 11.57 -31.59 -0.59
CA GLY A 20 12.89 -31.59 0.05
C GLY A 20 12.97 -30.75 1.35
N LEU A 21 12.09 -29.76 1.53
CA LEU A 21 11.98 -29.02 2.80
C LEU A 21 11.40 -29.87 3.93
N SER A 22 10.84 -31.06 3.65
CA SER A 22 10.32 -31.96 4.68
C SER A 22 11.41 -32.49 5.62
N ALA A 23 12.68 -32.38 5.23
CA ALA A 23 13.84 -32.73 6.05
C ALA A 23 14.17 -31.66 7.11
N LEU A 24 13.65 -30.43 6.97
CA LEU A 24 13.82 -29.36 7.96
C LEU A 24 12.70 -29.39 8.99
N GLY A 25 13.00 -28.94 10.22
CA GLY A 25 12.00 -28.71 11.23
C GLY A 25 11.00 -27.64 10.78
N ILE A 26 9.71 -27.82 11.08
CA ILE A 26 8.70 -26.81 10.72
C ILE A 26 8.98 -25.46 11.38
N ASP A 27 9.56 -25.48 12.59
CA ASP A 27 9.96 -24.29 13.33
C ASP A 27 11.08 -23.52 12.63
N ASP A 28 12.02 -24.22 11.99
CA ASP A 28 13.10 -23.59 11.21
C ASP A 28 12.55 -22.88 9.97
N ILE A 29 11.60 -23.51 9.28
CA ILE A 29 10.92 -22.92 8.12
C ILE A 29 10.08 -21.71 8.56
N VAL A 30 9.36 -21.83 9.67
CA VAL A 30 8.58 -20.72 10.25
C VAL A 30 9.50 -19.55 10.58
N LYS A 31 10.65 -19.80 11.22
CA LYS A 31 11.64 -18.76 11.54
C LYS A 31 12.15 -18.09 10.26
N ALA A 32 12.56 -18.88 9.27
CA ALA A 32 13.05 -18.35 7.99
C ALA A 32 12.00 -17.47 7.28
N ILE A 33 10.72 -17.84 7.32
CA ILE A 33 9.64 -17.02 6.75
C ILE A 33 9.50 -15.70 7.51
N ARG A 34 9.55 -15.72 8.84
CA ARG A 34 9.39 -14.49 9.64
C ARG A 34 10.53 -13.50 9.42
N GLU A 35 11.72 -14.00 9.14
CA GLU A 35 12.91 -13.19 8.84
C GLU A 35 13.02 -12.86 7.33
N SER A 36 12.10 -13.37 6.50
CA SER A 36 12.15 -13.14 5.05
C SER A 36 11.69 -11.72 4.67
N PRO A 37 12.34 -11.09 3.68
CA PRO A 37 11.86 -9.84 3.11
C PRO A 37 10.44 -9.97 2.58
N GLY A 38 9.59 -8.97 2.80
CA GLY A 38 8.18 -9.00 2.38
C GLY A 38 7.22 -9.58 3.42
N PHE A 39 7.72 -10.18 4.51
CA PHE A 39 6.85 -10.75 5.53
C PHE A 39 6.07 -9.67 6.30
N GLU A 40 6.72 -8.57 6.67
CA GLU A 40 6.07 -7.45 7.34
C GLU A 40 4.98 -6.83 6.47
N GLU A 41 5.27 -6.66 5.18
CA GLU A 41 4.30 -6.18 4.20
C GLU A 41 3.12 -7.14 4.05
N GLU A 42 3.34 -8.46 4.04
CA GLU A 42 2.26 -9.45 4.03
C GLU A 42 1.38 -9.36 5.28
N ILE A 43 1.98 -9.15 6.46
CA ILE A 43 1.21 -8.92 7.68
C ILE A 43 0.37 -7.64 7.57
N PHE A 44 0.96 -6.56 7.06
CA PHE A 44 0.25 -5.31 6.82
C PHE A 44 -0.95 -5.52 5.87
N LEU A 45 -0.76 -6.21 4.75
CA LEU A 45 -1.85 -6.49 3.79
C LEU A 45 -2.98 -7.33 4.42
N ARG A 46 -2.66 -8.25 5.33
CA ARG A 46 -3.68 -9.03 6.05
C ARG A 46 -4.45 -8.21 7.07
N ILE A 47 -3.78 -7.29 7.76
CA ILE A 47 -4.44 -6.31 8.63
C ILE A 47 -5.32 -5.39 7.79
N LEU A 48 -4.81 -4.88 6.66
CA LEU A 48 -5.57 -4.03 5.76
C LEU A 48 -6.84 -4.74 5.24
N ALA A 49 -6.72 -5.99 4.82
CA ALA A 49 -7.87 -6.79 4.40
C ALA A 49 -8.90 -6.98 5.51
N SER A 50 -8.47 -7.18 6.77
CA SER A 50 -9.41 -7.29 7.89
C SER A 50 -10.09 -5.97 8.23
N LEU A 51 -9.40 -4.84 8.05
CA LEU A 51 -9.98 -3.50 8.22
C LEU A 51 -11.08 -3.22 7.20
N TYR A 52 -10.92 -3.61 5.92
CA TYR A 52 -12.00 -3.49 4.92
C TYR A 52 -13.23 -4.36 5.22
N ALA A 53 -13.07 -5.43 6.00
CA ALA A 53 -14.17 -6.30 6.41
C ALA A 53 -14.95 -5.76 7.62
N ARG A 54 -14.41 -4.78 8.36
CA ARG A 54 -15.09 -4.15 9.49
C ARG A 54 -16.33 -3.38 9.05
N ARG A 55 -17.31 -3.31 9.93
CA ARG A 55 -18.61 -2.61 9.75
C ARG A 55 -19.02 -1.83 11.00
N ASP A 56 -18.14 -1.79 12.00
CA ASP A 56 -18.34 -1.17 13.31
C ASP A 56 -17.75 0.25 13.41
N VAL A 57 -17.20 0.77 12.32
CA VAL A 57 -16.64 2.12 12.20
C VAL A 57 -17.00 2.70 10.83
N ASP A 58 -17.18 4.02 10.78
CA ASP A 58 -17.47 4.74 9.53
C ASP A 58 -16.19 4.97 8.71
N TYR A 59 -15.06 5.24 9.39
CA TYR A 59 -13.78 5.58 8.76
C TYR A 59 -12.61 4.87 9.43
N VAL A 60 -11.58 4.56 8.63
CA VAL A 60 -10.28 4.06 9.09
C VAL A 60 -9.20 4.93 8.46
N VAL A 61 -8.38 5.57 9.29
CA VAL A 61 -7.21 6.34 8.84
C VAL A 61 -5.97 5.48 9.02
N ILE A 62 -5.16 5.38 7.97
CA ILE A 62 -3.94 4.58 7.96
C ILE A 62 -2.76 5.53 7.79
N ASP A 63 -1.91 5.61 8.81
CA ASP A 63 -0.60 6.25 8.70
C ASP A 63 0.39 5.26 8.08
N THR A 64 1.06 5.67 7.01
CA THR A 64 1.92 4.80 6.22
C THR A 64 3.39 5.14 6.45
N PRO A 65 4.32 4.18 6.27
CA PRO A 65 5.75 4.47 6.20
C PRO A 65 6.09 5.56 5.16
N PRO A 66 7.31 6.13 5.13
CA PRO A 66 7.66 7.19 4.19
C PRO A 66 7.49 6.76 2.72
N THR A 67 7.29 7.78 1.90
CA THR A 67 6.80 7.80 0.52
C THR A 67 7.06 6.52 -0.29
N GLY A 68 8.32 6.20 -0.57
CA GLY A 68 8.68 5.09 -1.47
C GLY A 68 8.28 3.71 -0.97
N VAL A 69 8.32 3.50 0.35
CA VAL A 69 7.91 2.22 0.96
C VAL A 69 6.39 2.09 0.89
N ALA A 70 5.65 3.13 1.26
CA ALA A 70 4.19 3.13 1.22
C ALA A 70 3.65 2.86 -0.18
N VAL A 71 4.15 3.54 -1.21
CA VAL A 71 3.74 3.32 -2.60
C VAL A 71 3.94 1.88 -3.01
N ARG A 72 5.09 1.28 -2.69
CA ARG A 72 5.36 -0.13 -3.00
C ARG A 72 4.36 -1.05 -2.31
N VAL A 73 4.11 -0.85 -1.02
CA VAL A 73 3.20 -1.68 -0.21
C VAL A 73 1.77 -1.62 -0.72
N VAL A 74 1.26 -0.43 -1.05
CA VAL A 74 -0.09 -0.24 -1.61
C VAL A 74 -0.29 -1.01 -2.92
N LEU A 75 0.77 -1.13 -3.73
CA LEU A 75 0.74 -1.82 -5.02
C LEU A 75 1.03 -3.33 -4.94
N LEU A 76 1.46 -3.84 -3.79
CA LEU A 76 1.79 -5.25 -3.62
C LEU A 76 0.64 -6.20 -3.96
N PRO A 77 -0.64 -5.94 -3.58
CA PRO A 77 -1.74 -6.84 -3.93
C PRO A 77 -1.85 -7.11 -5.43
N LYS A 78 -1.71 -6.07 -6.27
CA LYS A 78 -1.67 -6.21 -7.73
C LYS A 78 -0.51 -7.09 -8.18
N LEU A 79 0.69 -6.85 -7.64
CA LEU A 79 1.89 -7.60 -7.99
C LEU A 79 1.77 -9.06 -7.55
N TYR A 80 1.19 -9.32 -6.38
CA TYR A 80 0.97 -10.68 -5.87
C TYR A 80 -0.04 -11.44 -6.71
N VAL A 81 -1.13 -10.83 -7.18
CA VAL A 81 -2.04 -11.48 -8.14
C VAL A 81 -1.29 -11.96 -9.38
N PHE A 82 -0.41 -11.12 -9.95
CA PHE A 82 0.41 -11.49 -11.10
C PHE A 82 1.31 -12.70 -10.80
N TRP A 83 2.04 -12.69 -9.69
CA TRP A 83 2.95 -13.79 -9.33
C TRP A 83 2.21 -15.08 -8.98
N VAL A 84 1.11 -14.99 -8.23
CA VAL A 84 0.31 -16.15 -7.84
C VAL A 84 -0.29 -16.83 -9.09
N ASN A 85 -0.73 -16.06 -10.09
CA ASN A 85 -1.15 -16.64 -11.38
C ASN A 85 -0.04 -17.45 -12.05
N ARG A 86 1.21 -16.97 -12.05
CA ARG A 86 2.35 -17.73 -12.58
C ARG A 86 2.63 -19.00 -11.80
N LEU A 87 2.49 -18.95 -10.47
CA LEU A 87 2.64 -20.14 -9.62
C LEU A 87 1.52 -21.17 -9.87
N ILE A 88 0.29 -20.71 -10.13
CA ILE A 88 -0.84 -21.56 -10.52
C ILE A 88 -0.53 -22.27 -11.84
N GLU A 89 -0.18 -21.52 -12.90
CA GLU A 89 0.18 -22.07 -14.21
C GLU A 89 1.31 -23.13 -14.11
N LEU A 90 2.34 -22.83 -13.29
CA LEU A 90 3.44 -23.76 -13.05
C LEU A 90 2.96 -25.02 -12.32
N ARG A 91 2.11 -24.87 -11.30
CA ARG A 91 1.60 -26.00 -10.51
C ARG A 91 0.71 -26.91 -11.35
N GLU A 92 -0.14 -26.35 -12.21
CA GLU A 92 -0.98 -27.11 -13.13
C GLU A 92 -0.16 -27.99 -14.09
N ARG A 93 0.96 -27.46 -14.62
CA ARG A 93 1.90 -28.25 -15.44
C ARG A 93 2.51 -29.41 -14.65
N ILE A 94 2.93 -29.16 -13.42
CA ILE A 94 3.48 -30.21 -12.52
C ILE A 94 2.43 -31.29 -12.25
N VAL A 95 1.19 -30.90 -11.95
CA VAL A 95 0.08 -31.83 -11.71
C VAL A 95 -0.21 -32.67 -12.97
N SER A 96 -0.24 -32.05 -14.14
CA SER A 96 -0.47 -32.72 -15.42
C SER A 96 0.61 -33.77 -15.73
N LEU A 97 1.88 -33.43 -15.53
CA LEU A 97 3.00 -34.37 -15.70
C LEU A 97 2.91 -35.54 -14.71
N ARG A 98 2.61 -35.26 -13.44
CA ARG A 98 2.42 -36.31 -12.43
C ARG A 98 1.28 -37.25 -12.80
N TYR A 99 0.19 -36.71 -13.35
CA TYR A 99 -0.94 -37.49 -13.83
C TYR A 99 -0.55 -38.41 -15.01
N ALA A 100 0.17 -37.89 -16.00
CA ALA A 100 0.66 -38.67 -17.12
C ALA A 100 1.60 -39.81 -16.68
N ILE A 101 2.56 -39.53 -15.78
CA ILE A 101 3.48 -40.55 -15.24
C ILE A 101 2.72 -41.62 -14.47
N ALA A 102 1.77 -41.22 -13.62
CA ALA A 102 1.00 -42.18 -12.83
C ALA A 102 0.13 -43.08 -13.71
N GLN A 103 -0.51 -42.53 -14.75
CA GLN A 103 -1.23 -43.35 -15.74
C GLN A 103 -0.31 -44.36 -16.42
N ALA A 104 0.88 -43.95 -16.87
CA ALA A 104 1.86 -44.85 -17.47
C ALA A 104 2.31 -45.98 -16.51
N LEU A 105 2.29 -45.72 -15.20
CA LEU A 105 2.63 -46.68 -14.14
C LEU A 105 1.40 -47.43 -13.56
N GLY A 106 0.20 -47.24 -14.11
CA GLY A 106 -1.05 -47.83 -13.61
C GLY A 106 -1.46 -47.38 -12.20
N ARG A 107 -0.96 -46.23 -11.73
CA ARG A 107 -1.21 -45.68 -10.39
C ARG A 107 -2.38 -44.69 -10.43
N LYS A 108 -3.23 -44.72 -9.40
CA LYS A 108 -4.27 -43.70 -9.20
C LYS A 108 -3.65 -42.40 -8.68
N VAL A 109 -4.08 -41.27 -9.25
CA VAL A 109 -3.75 -39.92 -8.76
C VAL A 109 -4.98 -39.31 -8.11
N LYS A 110 -4.78 -38.57 -7.02
CA LYS A 110 -5.86 -37.80 -6.41
C LYS A 110 -6.25 -36.64 -7.32
N PRO A 111 -7.56 -36.37 -7.50
CA PRO A 111 -8.03 -35.31 -8.39
C PRO A 111 -7.78 -33.89 -7.85
N SER A 112 -7.68 -33.69 -6.53
CA SER A 112 -7.39 -32.37 -5.96
C SER A 112 -5.92 -32.23 -5.56
N ASP A 113 -5.39 -31.02 -5.80
CA ASP A 113 -4.04 -30.62 -5.40
C ASP A 113 -4.14 -29.50 -4.34
N PRO A 114 -3.85 -29.79 -3.06
CA PRO A 114 -4.00 -28.83 -1.97
C PRO A 114 -3.13 -27.57 -2.10
N VAL A 115 -2.08 -27.62 -2.94
CA VAL A 115 -1.26 -26.44 -3.22
C VAL A 115 -1.97 -25.54 -4.22
N LEU A 116 -2.56 -26.11 -5.28
CA LEU A 116 -3.36 -25.37 -6.25
C LEU A 116 -4.55 -24.67 -5.56
N GLU A 117 -5.28 -25.40 -4.70
CA GLU A 117 -6.36 -24.82 -3.88
C GLU A 117 -5.87 -23.61 -3.07
N LYS A 118 -4.69 -23.72 -2.45
CA LYS A 118 -4.14 -22.64 -1.64
C LYS A 118 -3.70 -21.43 -2.47
N LEU A 119 -3.12 -21.67 -3.64
CA LEU A 119 -2.73 -20.59 -4.56
C LEU A 119 -3.98 -19.84 -5.08
N GLU A 120 -5.06 -20.56 -5.39
CA GLU A 120 -6.34 -19.96 -5.77
C GLU A 120 -6.94 -19.09 -4.63
N GLU A 121 -6.91 -19.58 -3.39
CA GLU A 121 -7.30 -18.75 -2.22
C GLU A 121 -6.46 -17.47 -2.12
N MET A 122 -5.15 -17.58 -2.28
CA MET A 122 -4.24 -16.43 -2.22
C MET A 122 -4.54 -15.44 -3.34
N LYS A 123 -4.75 -15.91 -4.57
CA LYS A 123 -5.13 -15.07 -5.72
C LYS A 123 -6.38 -14.28 -5.39
N ASN A 124 -7.45 -14.96 -5.00
CA ASN A 124 -8.74 -14.34 -4.70
C ASN A 124 -8.63 -13.28 -3.60
N ARG A 125 -7.87 -13.57 -2.54
CA ARG A 125 -7.63 -12.61 -1.45
C ARG A 125 -6.94 -11.33 -1.94
N TYR A 126 -5.88 -11.45 -2.73
CA TYR A 126 -5.16 -10.26 -3.22
C TYR A 126 -5.94 -9.52 -4.30
N THR A 127 -6.73 -10.21 -5.12
CA THR A 127 -7.64 -9.59 -6.08
C THR A 127 -8.68 -8.74 -5.34
N GLN A 128 -9.37 -9.31 -4.35
CA GLN A 128 -10.34 -8.58 -3.54
C GLN A 128 -9.69 -7.36 -2.85
N LEU A 129 -8.55 -7.55 -2.20
CA LEU A 129 -7.84 -6.45 -1.54
C LEU A 129 -7.46 -5.33 -2.53
N TRP A 130 -7.00 -5.69 -3.73
CA TRP A 130 -6.67 -4.71 -4.76
C TRP A 130 -7.90 -3.97 -5.30
N ASP A 131 -9.04 -4.65 -5.39
CA ASP A 131 -10.31 -4.02 -5.79
C ASP A 131 -10.79 -3.02 -4.75
N GLU A 132 -10.67 -3.34 -3.45
CA GLU A 132 -10.99 -2.40 -2.36
C GLU A 132 -10.07 -1.16 -2.38
N ILE A 133 -8.76 -1.36 -2.54
CA ILE A 133 -7.77 -0.27 -2.58
C ILE A 133 -8.04 0.68 -3.76
N ARG A 134 -8.48 0.17 -4.91
CA ARG A 134 -8.81 0.99 -6.09
C ARG A 134 -10.22 1.58 -6.06
N ASN A 135 -11.09 1.12 -5.18
CA ASN A 135 -12.46 1.58 -5.14
C ASN A 135 -12.54 2.99 -4.56
N SER A 136 -12.75 4.00 -5.41
CA SER A 136 -12.82 5.41 -5.00
C SER A 136 -13.98 5.76 -4.06
N GLN A 137 -14.97 4.87 -3.92
CA GLN A 137 -16.05 5.02 -2.94
C GLN A 137 -15.69 4.50 -1.55
N ARG A 138 -14.59 3.73 -1.44
CA ARG A 138 -14.16 3.07 -0.20
C ARG A 138 -12.77 3.49 0.26
N THR A 139 -11.93 3.96 -0.66
CA THR A 139 -10.52 4.25 -0.41
C THR A 139 -10.13 5.56 -1.10
N SER A 140 -9.51 6.44 -0.30
CA SER A 140 -8.94 7.70 -0.75
C SER A 140 -7.55 7.87 -0.16
N PHE A 141 -6.65 8.47 -0.93
CA PHE A 141 -5.28 8.76 -0.52
C PHE A 141 -5.10 10.26 -0.31
N ILE A 142 -4.41 10.63 0.77
CA ILE A 142 -4.04 12.01 1.06
C ILE A 142 -2.52 12.09 1.03
N ILE A 143 -1.97 12.97 0.21
CA ILE A 143 -0.52 13.14 0.07
C ILE A 143 -0.09 14.32 0.92
N VAL A 144 0.83 14.10 1.86
CA VAL A 144 1.35 15.14 2.75
C VAL A 144 2.80 15.44 2.36
N ALA A 145 3.11 16.71 2.09
CA ALA A 145 4.46 17.16 1.75
C ALA A 145 4.77 18.50 2.42
N THR A 146 6.04 18.75 2.76
CA THR A 146 6.46 20.10 3.13
C THR A 146 6.73 20.94 1.87
N PRO A 147 6.54 22.28 1.90
CA PRO A 147 6.87 23.20 0.81
C PRO A 147 8.38 23.33 0.53
N GLU A 148 9.04 22.22 0.23
CA GLU A 148 10.46 22.12 -0.07
C GLU A 148 10.67 21.35 -1.38
N PRO A 149 11.75 21.61 -2.14
CA PRO A 149 11.92 21.04 -3.48
C PRO A 149 11.84 19.50 -3.54
N LEU A 150 12.49 18.80 -2.60
CA LEU A 150 12.53 17.33 -2.61
C LEU A 150 11.17 16.70 -2.22
N PRO A 151 10.53 17.08 -1.09
CA PRO A 151 9.19 16.58 -0.75
C PRO A 151 8.13 16.82 -1.83
N VAL A 152 8.17 17.98 -2.49
CA VAL A 152 7.28 18.29 -3.62
C VAL A 152 7.53 17.36 -4.81
N TYR A 153 8.80 17.11 -5.15
CA TYR A 153 9.16 16.16 -6.20
C TYR A 153 8.67 14.74 -5.87
N GLU A 154 8.89 14.27 -4.63
CA GLU A 154 8.41 12.97 -4.18
C GLU A 154 6.88 12.87 -4.24
N ALA A 155 6.17 13.90 -3.78
CA ALA A 155 4.71 13.97 -3.86
C ALA A 155 4.21 13.84 -5.29
N ARG A 156 4.84 14.54 -6.24
CA ARG A 156 4.52 14.43 -7.68
C ARG A 156 4.70 13.00 -8.19
N MET A 157 5.82 12.37 -7.87
CA MET A 157 6.09 10.98 -8.25
C MET A 157 5.03 10.02 -7.71
N VAL A 158 4.55 10.22 -6.48
CA VAL A 158 3.47 9.41 -5.91
C VAL A 158 2.15 9.66 -6.61
N VAL A 159 1.76 10.91 -6.80
CA VAL A 159 0.51 11.27 -7.46
C VAL A 159 0.48 10.69 -8.87
N ASP A 160 1.55 10.85 -9.65
CA ASP A 160 1.66 10.30 -11.00
C ASP A 160 1.54 8.78 -10.99
N LYS A 161 2.22 8.12 -10.03
CA LYS A 161 2.14 6.67 -9.89
C LYS A 161 0.73 6.22 -9.51
N PHE A 162 0.09 6.86 -8.56
CA PHE A 162 -1.27 6.51 -8.10
C PHE A 162 -2.31 6.75 -9.19
N ARG A 163 -2.19 7.86 -9.95
CA ARG A 163 -3.03 8.11 -11.13
C ARG A 163 -2.85 7.04 -12.20
N SER A 164 -1.61 6.64 -12.50
CA SER A 164 -1.33 5.55 -13.46
C SER A 164 -1.98 4.23 -13.05
N GLU A 165 -2.18 4.02 -11.75
CA GLU A 165 -2.79 2.82 -11.16
C GLU A 165 -4.29 2.99 -10.86
N LYS A 166 -4.87 4.15 -11.24
CA LYS A 166 -6.28 4.52 -11.00
C LYS A 166 -6.65 4.53 -9.51
N LEU A 167 -5.72 4.91 -8.65
CA LEU A 167 -5.95 5.13 -7.23
C LEU A 167 -6.45 6.56 -7.00
N ASN A 168 -7.45 6.72 -6.14
CA ASN A 168 -8.07 8.01 -5.86
C ASN A 168 -7.22 8.82 -4.88
N VAL A 169 -6.46 9.80 -5.39
CA VAL A 169 -5.84 10.82 -4.55
C VAL A 169 -6.86 11.93 -4.34
N GLU A 170 -7.31 12.08 -3.10
CA GLU A 170 -8.39 12.99 -2.70
C GLU A 170 -7.87 14.40 -2.44
N ALA A 171 -6.71 14.49 -1.79
CA ALA A 171 -6.18 15.77 -1.33
C ALA A 171 -4.65 15.78 -1.27
N ILE A 172 -4.12 16.99 -1.35
CA ILE A 172 -2.72 17.31 -1.07
C ILE A 172 -2.68 18.21 0.16
N VAL A 173 -1.79 17.90 1.09
CA VAL A 173 -1.53 18.67 2.30
C VAL A 173 -0.13 19.25 2.20
N ALA A 174 -0.04 20.58 2.16
CA ALA A 174 1.20 21.32 2.35
C ALA A 174 1.43 21.52 3.85
N ASN A 175 2.29 20.71 4.45
CA ASN A 175 2.56 20.74 5.89
C ASN A 175 3.73 21.67 6.23
N ARG A 176 3.72 22.28 7.41
CA ARG A 176 4.79 23.18 7.92
C ARG A 176 5.04 24.41 7.03
N VAL A 177 3.98 25.04 6.54
CA VAL A 177 4.09 26.30 5.79
C VAL A 177 4.60 27.42 6.71
N LEU A 178 5.72 28.04 6.39
CA LEU A 178 6.38 29.07 7.20
C LEU A 178 5.69 30.45 7.09
N GLY A 179 5.07 30.76 5.95
CA GLY A 179 4.35 32.02 5.75
C GLY A 179 5.26 33.23 5.95
N PRO A 180 4.88 34.25 6.76
CA PRO A 180 5.72 35.43 7.00
C PRO A 180 7.14 35.10 7.48
N ARG A 181 7.33 33.97 8.18
CA ARG A 181 8.64 33.52 8.67
C ARG A 181 9.59 33.16 7.53
N ALA A 182 9.08 32.71 6.38
CA ALA A 182 9.91 32.39 5.22
C ALA A 182 10.76 33.59 4.77
N LYS A 183 10.20 34.81 4.83
CA LYS A 183 10.92 36.05 4.49
C LYS A 183 12.08 36.31 5.45
N SER A 184 11.87 36.12 6.75
CA SER A 184 12.92 36.33 7.77
C SER A 184 14.09 35.35 7.63
N LEU A 185 13.84 34.18 7.04
CA LEU A 185 14.83 33.12 6.82
C LEU A 185 15.44 33.15 5.41
N GLY A 186 15.02 34.07 4.53
CA GLY A 186 15.45 34.11 3.13
C GLY A 186 14.92 32.95 2.27
N LEU A 187 13.84 32.30 2.69
CA LEU A 187 13.24 31.13 2.05
C LEU A 187 11.95 31.43 1.27
N GLU A 188 11.50 32.69 1.24
CA GLU A 188 10.26 33.13 0.58
C GLU A 188 10.12 32.57 -0.85
N THR A 189 11.14 32.74 -1.68
CA THR A 189 11.09 32.30 -3.08
C THR A 189 11.01 30.78 -3.22
N VAL A 190 11.66 30.04 -2.31
CA VAL A 190 11.67 28.57 -2.31
C VAL A 190 10.31 28.04 -1.89
N GLU A 191 9.77 28.53 -0.77
CA GLU A 191 8.44 28.15 -0.28
C GLU A 191 7.35 28.52 -1.29
N ALA A 192 7.37 29.75 -1.82
CA ALA A 192 6.37 30.19 -2.78
C ALA A 192 6.39 29.34 -4.07
N ARG A 193 7.56 28.89 -4.53
CA ARG A 193 7.67 27.97 -5.67
C ARG A 193 7.11 26.60 -5.32
N ALA A 194 7.52 26.03 -4.19
CA ALA A 194 7.06 24.73 -3.75
C ALA A 194 5.53 24.68 -3.54
N LEU A 195 4.94 25.73 -2.96
CA LEU A 195 3.49 25.85 -2.80
C LEU A 195 2.77 25.90 -4.15
N ARG A 196 3.28 26.67 -5.12
CA ARG A 196 2.72 26.69 -6.48
C ARG A 196 2.77 25.31 -7.12
N ASP A 197 3.89 24.60 -6.99
CA ASP A 197 4.04 23.26 -7.56
C ASP A 197 3.05 22.25 -6.92
N LEU A 198 2.77 22.36 -5.62
CA LEU A 198 1.76 21.55 -4.93
C LEU A 198 0.32 21.95 -5.32
N GLU A 199 0.05 23.23 -5.49
CA GLU A 199 -1.24 23.75 -5.97
C GLU A 199 -1.53 23.26 -7.40
N GLU A 200 -0.54 23.28 -8.29
CA GLU A 200 -0.64 22.70 -9.63
C GLU A 200 -0.87 21.19 -9.58
N LEU A 201 -0.19 20.49 -8.68
CA LEU A 201 -0.40 19.05 -8.49
C LEU A 201 -1.82 18.75 -8.00
N ALA A 202 -2.36 19.56 -7.09
CA ALA A 202 -3.73 19.44 -6.59
C ALA A 202 -4.76 19.72 -7.70
N CYS A 203 -4.47 20.68 -8.58
CA CYS A 203 -5.28 20.95 -9.77
C CYS A 203 -5.34 19.78 -10.76
N SER A 204 -4.36 18.88 -10.72
CA SER A 204 -4.33 17.71 -11.60
C SER A 204 -5.22 16.56 -11.10
N LEU A 205 -5.81 16.66 -9.90
CA LEU A 205 -6.65 15.63 -9.30
C LEU A 205 -8.08 15.63 -9.89
N ASN A 206 -8.78 14.49 -9.80
CA ASN A 206 -10.08 14.27 -10.47
C ASN A 206 -11.29 14.86 -9.73
N GLN A 207 -11.10 15.87 -8.89
CA GLN A 207 -12.10 16.46 -7.99
C GLN A 207 -11.89 17.98 -7.86
N PRO A 208 -12.84 18.77 -7.31
CA PRO A 208 -12.61 20.20 -7.11
C PRO A 208 -11.34 20.40 -6.29
N ALA A 209 -10.30 20.90 -6.96
CA ALA A 209 -8.98 21.04 -6.39
C ALA A 209 -9.07 21.80 -5.06
N SER A 210 -8.57 21.17 -4.01
CA SER A 210 -8.43 21.77 -2.69
C SER A 210 -7.08 21.31 -2.14
N ILE A 211 -6.28 22.27 -1.69
CA ILE A 211 -5.04 22.02 -0.98
C ILE A 211 -5.25 22.42 0.48
N VAL A 212 -4.80 21.57 1.39
CA VAL A 212 -4.81 21.87 2.82
C VAL A 212 -3.43 22.40 3.19
N LYS A 213 -3.32 23.63 3.66
CA LYS A 213 -2.09 24.22 4.16
C LYS A 213 -2.10 24.14 5.68
N ILE A 214 -1.08 23.53 6.26
CA ILE A 214 -0.87 23.49 7.71
C ILE A 214 0.32 24.38 8.03
N MET A 215 0.06 25.48 8.75
CA MET A 215 1.10 26.44 9.10
C MET A 215 2.11 25.82 10.07
N HIS A 216 3.36 26.28 10.00
CA HIS A 216 4.43 25.84 10.89
C HIS A 216 4.13 26.25 12.35
N VAL A 217 4.13 25.26 13.23
CA VAL A 217 4.06 25.46 14.68
C VAL A 217 5.45 25.26 15.27
N GLU A 218 5.93 26.21 16.08
CA GLU A 218 7.29 26.17 16.64
C GLU A 218 7.54 24.95 17.52
N LYS A 219 6.54 24.57 18.32
CA LYS A 219 6.56 23.38 19.14
C LYS A 219 5.69 22.30 18.48
N PRO A 220 6.26 21.16 18.08
CA PRO A 220 5.47 20.06 17.54
C PRO A 220 4.43 19.59 18.58
N PRO A 221 3.22 19.22 18.13
CA PRO A 221 2.22 18.65 19.02
C PRO A 221 2.76 17.36 19.63
N SER A 222 2.61 17.25 20.95
CA SER A 222 3.13 16.14 21.75
C SER A 222 2.02 15.39 22.51
N ARG A 223 0.83 15.96 22.54
CA ARG A 223 -0.37 15.42 23.17
C ARG A 223 -1.58 15.57 22.24
N LEU A 224 -2.66 14.87 22.57
CA LEU A 224 -3.89 14.91 21.78
C LEU A 224 -4.52 16.31 21.79
N GLU A 225 -4.43 17.04 22.90
CA GLU A 225 -4.91 18.41 22.99
C GLU A 225 -4.15 19.36 22.05
N ASP A 226 -2.83 19.14 21.89
CA ASP A 226 -2.01 19.92 20.96
C ASP A 226 -2.43 19.64 19.49
N VAL A 227 -2.90 18.42 19.19
CA VAL A 227 -3.42 18.06 17.86
C VAL A 227 -4.75 18.76 17.58
N ALA A 228 -5.65 18.84 18.57
CA ALA A 228 -6.91 19.57 18.41
C ALA A 228 -6.69 21.05 18.11
N GLN A 229 -5.65 21.66 18.69
CA GLN A 229 -5.26 23.05 18.41
C GLN A 229 -4.70 23.27 17.01
N LEU A 230 -4.31 22.20 16.28
CA LEU A 230 -3.86 22.36 14.89
C LEU A 230 -4.96 22.87 13.97
N GLU A 231 -6.24 22.73 14.33
CA GLU A 231 -7.35 23.29 13.56
C GLU A 231 -7.18 24.78 13.27
N ASP A 232 -6.65 25.55 14.23
CA ASP A 232 -6.39 26.99 14.09
C ASP A 232 -5.27 27.31 13.09
N TYR A 233 -4.47 26.31 12.70
CA TYR A 233 -3.34 26.42 11.78
C TYR A 233 -3.65 25.82 10.40
N ILE A 234 -4.87 25.32 10.18
CA ILE A 234 -5.31 24.72 8.93
C ILE A 234 -6.00 25.77 8.06
N GLU A 235 -5.49 25.96 6.86
CA GLU A 235 -6.13 26.75 5.80
C GLU A 235 -6.48 25.82 4.62
N VAL A 236 -7.77 25.77 4.26
CA VAL A 236 -8.22 25.03 3.07
C VAL A 236 -8.33 26.00 1.91
N VAL A 237 -7.45 25.84 0.92
CA VAL A 237 -7.36 26.73 -0.23
C VAL A 237 -7.85 26.01 -1.48
N ARG A 238 -8.69 26.67 -2.27
CA ARG A 238 -9.02 26.23 -3.63
C ARG A 238 -8.03 26.89 -4.60
N PRO A 239 -7.09 26.13 -5.20
CA PRO A 239 -6.14 26.71 -6.13
C PRO A 239 -6.84 27.18 -7.42
N VAL A 240 -6.25 28.19 -8.05
CA VAL A 240 -6.70 28.69 -9.35
C VAL A 240 -6.16 27.78 -10.44
N CYS A 241 -6.92 26.75 -10.79
CA CYS A 241 -6.51 25.80 -11.83
C CYS A 241 -6.70 26.40 -13.22
N ARG A 242 -5.62 26.44 -14.01
CA ARG A 242 -5.74 26.71 -15.44
C ARG A 242 -6.45 25.51 -16.07
N ARG A 243 -7.66 25.71 -16.62
CA ARG A 243 -8.27 24.70 -17.47
C ARG A 243 -7.44 24.64 -18.76
N GLU A 244 -6.71 23.56 -18.96
CA GLU A 244 -6.24 23.23 -20.30
C GLU A 244 -7.49 23.01 -21.17
N GLY A 245 -7.60 23.82 -22.23
CA GLY A 245 -8.68 23.75 -23.21
C GLY A 245 -8.45 22.64 -24.22
#